data_AF-A0A258K8U2-F1
#
_entry.id   AF-A0A258K8U2-F1
#
_cell.length_a   1.000
_cell.length_b   1.000
_cell.length_c   1.000
_cell.angle_alpha   90.00
_cell.angle_beta   90.00
_cell.angle_gamma   90.00
#
_symmetry.space_group_name_H-M   'P 1'
#
loop_
_entity.id
_entity.type
_entity.pdbx_description
1 polymer ?
#
loop_
_entity_poly.entity_id
_entity_poly.type
_entity_poly.pdbx_seq_one_letter_code
_entity_poly.pdbx_strand_id
1 'polypeptide(L)'
;SLLRMACALEPYLRVYTAEIEPRHILEFLVFDEDFPRSIRFATSQIEANLSVLARRAGGDGAGAGPERIAGRLKARLQFADINELENQGAGALLTTVVNECARIHEAIYETFVAYPLEMRLPA
;
A
#
# COMPACT_ATOMS: atom_id res chain seq x y z
N SER A 1 -12.39 6.17 -18.88
CA SER A 1 -12.30 4.80 -18.31
C SER A 1 -11.35 4.81 -17.13
N LEU A 2 -11.51 3.86 -16.20
CA LEU A 2 -10.67 3.69 -15.01
C LEU A 2 -9.16 3.65 -15.36
N LEU A 3 -8.79 2.90 -16.39
CA LEU A 3 -7.41 2.82 -16.88
C LEU A 3 -6.81 4.18 -17.25
N ARG A 4 -7.57 5.10 -17.85
CA ARG A 4 -7.06 6.44 -18.18
C ARG A 4 -6.87 7.30 -16.93
N MET A 5 -7.80 7.23 -15.97
CA MET A 5 -7.66 7.93 -14.68
C MET A 5 -6.43 7.43 -13.91
N ALA A 6 -6.14 6.13 -14.02
CA ALA A 6 -4.96 5.53 -13.42
C ALA A 6 -3.68 5.64 -14.28
N CYS A 7 -3.66 6.39 -15.39
CA CYS A 7 -2.53 6.42 -16.36
C CYS A 7 -2.01 5.01 -16.69
N ALA A 8 -2.92 4.06 -16.70
CA ALA A 8 -2.69 2.64 -16.79
C ALA A 8 -3.00 2.09 -18.19
N LEU A 9 -3.62 2.87 -19.09
CA LEU A 9 -4.06 2.35 -20.39
C LEU A 9 -2.89 1.82 -21.23
N GLU A 10 -1.86 2.63 -21.49
CA GLU A 10 -0.71 2.18 -22.29
C GLU A 10 0.07 1.04 -21.61
N PRO A 11 0.38 1.10 -20.29
CA PRO A 11 0.97 -0.03 -19.58
C PRO A 11 0.12 -1.31 -19.65
N TYR A 12 -1.19 -1.21 -19.43
CA TYR A 12 -2.11 -2.33 -19.50
C TYR A 12 -2.08 -3.01 -20.87
N LEU A 13 -2.16 -2.21 -21.95
CA LEU A 13 -2.15 -2.72 -23.32
C LEU A 13 -0.84 -3.46 -23.68
N ARG A 14 0.27 -3.13 -23.01
CA ARG A 14 1.55 -3.84 -23.17
C ARG A 14 1.56 -5.21 -22.49
N VAL A 15 0.76 -5.39 -21.43
CA VAL A 15 0.70 -6.64 -20.66
C VAL A 15 -0.40 -7.57 -21.20
N TYR A 16 -1.62 -7.05 -21.38
CA TYR A 16 -2.82 -7.86 -21.68
C TYR A 16 -3.32 -7.74 -23.13
N THR A 17 -2.63 -6.99 -24.00
CA THR A 17 -3.02 -6.70 -25.39
C THR A 17 -4.24 -5.77 -25.52
N ALA A 18 -4.83 -5.66 -26.72
CA ALA A 18 -5.89 -4.68 -27.04
C ALA A 18 -7.27 -5.02 -26.48
N GLU A 19 -7.49 -6.24 -26.00
CA GLU A 19 -8.75 -6.67 -25.42
C GLU A 19 -8.87 -6.17 -23.98
N ILE A 20 -9.96 -5.47 -23.69
CA ILE A 20 -10.22 -4.89 -22.37
C ILE A 20 -11.15 -5.80 -21.59
N GLU A 21 -10.59 -6.56 -20.65
CA GLU A 21 -11.36 -7.43 -19.77
C GLU A 21 -11.37 -6.93 -18.32
N PRO A 22 -12.53 -6.95 -17.63
CA PRO A 22 -12.61 -6.55 -16.22
C PRO A 22 -11.64 -7.30 -15.30
N ARG A 23 -11.45 -8.61 -15.54
CA ARG A 23 -10.48 -9.46 -14.82
C ARG A 23 -9.08 -8.88 -14.87
N HIS A 24 -8.59 -8.66 -16.09
CA HIS A 24 -7.25 -8.15 -16.33
C HIS A 24 -7.08 -6.73 -15.78
N ILE A 25 -8.11 -5.87 -15.85
CA ILE A 25 -8.05 -4.53 -15.24
C ILE A 25 -7.86 -4.65 -13.73
N LEU A 26 -8.61 -5.56 -13.09
CA LEU A 26 -8.53 -5.78 -11.66
C LEU A 26 -7.16 -6.32 -11.26
N GLU A 27 -6.69 -7.35 -11.95
CA GLU A 27 -5.36 -7.93 -11.75
C GLU A 27 -4.26 -6.88 -11.92
N PHE A 28 -4.32 -6.09 -12.99
CA PHE A 28 -3.33 -5.05 -13.28
C PHE A 28 -3.31 -3.92 -12.24
N LEU A 29 -4.48 -3.37 -11.89
CA LEU A 29 -4.55 -2.22 -10.99
C LEU A 29 -4.38 -2.61 -9.52
N VAL A 30 -4.64 -3.85 -9.14
CA VAL A 30 -4.54 -4.29 -7.74
C VAL A 30 -3.21 -5.01 -7.49
N PHE A 31 -2.81 -5.93 -8.36
CA PHE A 31 -1.78 -6.92 -8.05
C PHE A 31 -0.50 -6.83 -8.88
N ASP A 32 -0.43 -5.99 -9.92
CA ASP A 32 0.81 -5.81 -10.67
C ASP A 32 1.91 -5.28 -9.73
N GLU A 33 3.08 -5.90 -9.71
CA GLU A 33 4.16 -5.53 -8.78
C GLU A 33 5.14 -4.51 -9.33
N ASP A 34 5.05 -4.19 -10.62
CA ASP A 34 5.96 -3.30 -11.33
C ASP A 34 5.30 -1.99 -11.74
N PHE A 35 3.96 -1.97 -11.86
CA PHE A 35 3.20 -0.81 -12.26
C PHE A 35 3.06 0.19 -11.08
N PRO A 36 3.63 1.41 -11.16
CA PRO A 36 3.73 2.30 -10.00
C PRO A 36 2.41 2.73 -9.36
N ARG A 37 1.30 2.59 -10.08
CA ARG A 37 -0.04 2.98 -9.63
C ARG A 37 -0.90 1.78 -9.25
N SER A 38 -0.36 0.57 -9.28
CA SER A 38 -1.05 -0.58 -8.70
C SER A 38 -1.03 -0.47 -7.17
N ILE A 39 -2.00 -1.12 -6.54
CA ILE A 39 -2.11 -1.13 -5.08
C ILE A 39 -0.95 -1.93 -4.45
N ARG A 40 -0.59 -3.10 -5.03
CA ARG A 40 0.54 -3.91 -4.56
C ARG A 40 1.87 -3.15 -4.64
N PHE A 41 2.14 -2.47 -5.76
CA PHE A 41 3.36 -1.65 -5.88
C PHE A 41 3.36 -0.55 -4.82
N ALA A 42 2.29 0.25 -4.75
CA ALA A 42 2.24 1.41 -3.85
C ALA A 42 2.40 1.00 -2.37
N THR A 43 1.74 -0.08 -1.96
CA THR A 43 1.86 -0.59 -0.57
C THR A 43 3.24 -1.18 -0.27
N SER A 44 3.89 -1.80 -1.25
CA SER A 44 5.29 -2.22 -1.11
C SER A 44 6.22 -1.02 -0.93
N GLN A 45 5.99 0.08 -1.66
CA GLN A 45 6.77 1.31 -1.47
C GLN A 45 6.51 1.98 -0.11
N ILE A 46 5.28 1.96 0.40
CA ILE A 46 4.95 2.44 1.74
C ILE A 46 5.78 1.67 2.79
N GLU A 47 5.76 0.34 2.73
CA GLU A 47 6.54 -0.49 3.66
C GLU A 47 8.04 -0.23 3.54
N ALA A 48 8.59 -0.20 2.33
CA ALA A 48 10.02 0.03 2.11
C ALA A 48 10.48 1.37 2.70
N ASN A 49 9.72 2.45 2.48
CA ASN A 49 10.03 3.77 3.01
C ASN A 49 9.92 3.82 4.55
N LEU A 50 8.88 3.21 5.13
CA LEU A 50 8.74 3.14 6.59
C LEU A 50 9.85 2.33 7.25
N SER A 51 10.23 1.21 6.64
CA SER A 51 11.37 0.40 7.06
C SER A 51 12.68 1.20 7.05
N VAL A 52 12.89 2.10 6.09
CA VAL A 52 14.04 3.02 6.08
C VAL A 52 13.94 4.06 7.21
N LEU A 53 12.76 4.65 7.43
CA LEU A 53 12.54 5.64 8.49
C LEU A 53 12.75 5.04 9.88
N ALA A 54 12.20 3.86 10.14
CA ALA A 54 12.37 3.14 11.41
C ALA A 54 13.85 2.91 11.73
N ARG A 55 14.65 2.45 10.75
CA ARG A 55 16.10 2.27 10.92
C ARG A 55 16.82 3.58 11.24
N ARG A 56 16.40 4.71 10.66
CA ARG A 56 17.03 6.02 10.89
C ARG A 56 16.65 6.65 12.23
N ALA A 57 15.45 6.37 12.73
CA ALA A 57 14.97 6.90 14.02
C ALA A 57 15.67 6.27 15.24
N GLY A 58 16.54 5.28 15.04
CA GLY A 58 17.45 4.76 16.08
C GLY A 58 16.80 3.92 17.18
N GLY A 59 15.54 3.51 17.01
CA GLY A 59 14.80 2.82 18.07
C GLY A 59 14.46 1.37 17.76
N ASP A 60 14.97 0.47 18.60
CA ASP A 60 14.33 -0.79 19.03
C ASP A 60 13.00 -0.51 19.77
N GLY A 61 12.14 0.34 19.19
CA GLY A 61 10.84 0.65 19.75
C GLY A 61 9.98 -0.61 19.68
N ALA A 62 9.91 -1.35 20.79
CA ALA A 62 9.15 -2.57 21.01
C ALA A 62 7.61 -2.37 20.95
N GLY A 63 7.15 -1.47 20.11
CA GLY A 63 5.76 -1.19 19.79
C GLY A 63 5.43 -1.55 18.35
N ALA A 64 4.14 -1.67 18.06
CA ALA A 64 3.62 -1.92 16.72
C ALA A 64 3.80 -0.71 15.79
N GLY A 65 5.04 -0.41 15.39
CA GLY A 65 5.35 0.73 14.54
C GLY A 65 4.62 0.72 13.19
N PRO A 66 4.54 1.87 12.50
CA PRO A 66 3.86 2.01 11.21
C PRO A 66 4.37 1.01 10.16
N GLU A 67 5.66 0.66 10.19
CA GLU A 67 6.28 -0.35 9.34
C GLU A 67 5.67 -1.75 9.52
N ARG A 68 5.28 -2.13 10.75
CA ARG A 68 4.61 -3.41 11.02
C ARG A 68 3.21 -3.46 10.41
N ILE A 69 2.50 -2.34 10.41
CA ILE A 69 1.16 -2.22 9.79
C ILE A 69 1.31 -2.31 8.26
N ALA A 70 2.24 -1.54 7.69
CA ALA A 70 2.55 -1.58 6.26
C ALA A 70 3.01 -2.95 5.79
N GLY A 71 3.85 -3.65 6.56
CA GLY A 71 4.29 -5.02 6.27
C GLY A 71 3.14 -6.02 6.20
N ARG A 72 2.15 -5.92 7.10
CA ARG A 72 0.93 -6.76 7.02
C ARG A 72 0.10 -6.44 5.78
N LEU A 73 -0.07 -5.16 5.45
CA LEU A 73 -0.81 -4.76 4.26
C LEU A 73 -0.14 -5.26 2.97
N LYS A 74 1.19 -5.08 2.86
CA LYS A 74 2.01 -5.62 1.76
C LYS A 74 1.85 -7.14 1.64
N ALA A 75 2.01 -7.88 2.74
CA ALA A 75 1.86 -9.33 2.74
C ALA A 75 0.46 -9.76 2.31
N ARG A 76 -0.60 -9.09 2.79
CA ARG A 76 -1.97 -9.35 2.37
C ARG A 76 -2.15 -9.23 0.85
N LEU A 77 -1.58 -8.19 0.23
CA LEU A 77 -1.67 -7.98 -1.22
C LEU A 77 -0.76 -8.92 -2.02
N GLN A 78 0.37 -9.33 -1.44
CA GLN A 78 1.28 -10.29 -2.05
C GLN A 78 0.66 -11.70 -2.14
N PHE A 79 -0.13 -12.09 -1.14
CA PHE A 79 -0.73 -13.42 -1.02
C PHE A 79 -2.25 -13.44 -1.27
N ALA A 80 -2.82 -12.35 -1.76
CA ALA A 80 -4.23 -12.32 -2.14
C ALA A 80 -4.45 -13.13 -3.42
N ASP A 81 -5.57 -13.85 -3.48
CA ASP A 81 -5.96 -14.64 -4.65
C ASP A 81 -6.85 -13.81 -5.58
N ILE A 82 -6.42 -13.65 -6.83
CA ILE A 82 -7.20 -12.97 -7.87
C ILE A 82 -8.55 -13.66 -8.11
N ASN A 83 -8.61 -14.99 -8.01
CA ASN A 83 -9.85 -15.74 -8.23
C ASN A 83 -10.86 -15.48 -7.10
N GLU A 84 -10.38 -15.30 -5.87
CA GLU A 84 -11.24 -14.88 -4.75
C GLU A 84 -11.77 -13.46 -5.00
N LEU A 85 -10.91 -12.56 -5.47
CA LEU A 85 -11.26 -11.17 -5.74
C LEU A 85 -12.23 -11.01 -6.91
N GLU A 86 -12.16 -11.87 -7.92
CA GLU A 86 -13.14 -11.93 -9.01
C GLU A 86 -14.52 -12.37 -8.52
N ASN A 87 -14.56 -13.43 -7.70
CA ASN A 87 -15.82 -14.02 -7.24
C ASN A 87 -16.54 -13.13 -6.20
N GLN A 88 -15.78 -12.52 -5.28
CA GLN A 88 -16.32 -11.72 -4.18
C GLN A 88 -16.33 -10.21 -4.48
N GLY A 89 -15.64 -9.79 -5.54
CA GLY A 89 -15.41 -8.39 -5.86
C GLY A 89 -14.30 -7.74 -5.02
N ALA A 90 -13.75 -6.64 -5.54
CA ALA A 90 -12.62 -5.96 -4.92
C ALA A 90 -12.96 -5.16 -3.65
N GLY A 91 -14.24 -4.91 -3.38
CA GLY A 91 -14.68 -3.93 -2.38
C GLY A 91 -14.13 -4.17 -0.98
N ALA A 92 -14.14 -5.42 -0.50
CA ALA A 92 -13.64 -5.77 0.83
C ALA A 92 -12.12 -5.55 0.95
N LEU A 93 -11.35 -5.95 -0.07
CA LEU A 93 -9.91 -5.72 -0.13
C LEU A 93 -9.60 -4.22 -0.18
N LEU A 94 -10.29 -3.46 -1.04
CA LEU A 94 -10.09 -2.01 -1.16
C LEU A 94 -10.42 -1.28 0.14
N THR A 95 -11.50 -1.67 0.82
CA THR A 95 -11.86 -1.13 2.14
C THR A 95 -10.76 -1.42 3.16
N THR A 96 -10.21 -2.63 3.14
CA THR A 96 -9.09 -3.02 4.01
C THR A 96 -7.85 -2.16 3.72
N VAL A 97 -7.52 -1.94 2.45
CA VAL A 97 -6.38 -1.09 2.04
C VAL A 97 -6.56 0.33 2.57
N VAL A 98 -7.73 0.95 2.37
CA VAL A 98 -8.01 2.30 2.86
C VAL A 98 -7.89 2.39 4.38
N ASN A 99 -8.47 1.44 5.10
CA ASN A 99 -8.42 1.41 6.56
C ASN A 99 -6.99 1.22 7.09
N GLU A 100 -6.20 0.32 6.49
CA GLU A 100 -4.80 0.14 6.88
C GLU A 100 -3.95 1.37 6.54
N CYS A 101 -4.20 2.05 5.42
CA CYS A 101 -3.55 3.34 5.11
C CYS A 101 -3.85 4.42 6.16
N ALA A 102 -5.10 4.52 6.63
CA ALA A 102 -5.46 5.45 7.70
C ALA A 102 -4.73 5.13 9.02
N ARG A 103 -4.66 3.84 9.39
CA ARG A 103 -3.91 3.38 10.57
C ARG A 103 -2.41 3.63 10.45
N ILE A 104 -1.84 3.44 9.26
CA ILE A 104 -0.44 3.76 8.98
C ILE A 104 -0.21 5.26 9.16
N HIS A 105 -1.10 6.11 8.64
CA HIS A 105 -1.01 7.55 8.79
C HIS A 105 -1.00 7.99 10.26
N GLU A 106 -1.93 7.48 11.07
CA GLU A 106 -1.99 7.74 12.51
C GLU A 106 -0.70 7.28 13.22
N ALA A 107 -0.23 6.07 12.93
CA ALA A 107 1.00 5.53 13.51
C ALA A 107 2.25 6.32 13.12
N ILE A 108 2.32 6.85 11.88
CA ILE A 108 3.40 7.76 11.44
C ILE A 108 3.37 9.03 12.27
N TYR A 109 2.19 9.61 12.48
CA TYR A 109 2.04 10.85 13.24
C TYR A 109 2.52 10.66 14.69
N GLU A 110 2.03 9.64 15.38
CA GLU A 110 2.44 9.34 16.76
C GLU A 110 3.94 9.06 16.88
N THR A 111 4.49 8.26 15.96
CA THR A 111 5.88 7.81 16.05
C THR A 111 6.90 8.89 15.66
N PHE A 112 6.61 9.67 14.62
CA PHE A 112 7.60 10.55 13.98
C PHE A 112 7.27 12.05 14.06
N VAL A 113 6.04 12.44 14.44
CA VAL A 113 5.58 13.84 14.38
C VAL A 113 5.13 14.40 15.73
N ALA A 114 4.39 13.63 16.53
CA ALA A 114 3.93 14.07 17.86
C ALA A 114 5.08 14.06 18.89
N TYR A 115 5.87 12.98 18.90
CA TYR A 115 6.95 12.76 19.86
C TYR A 115 8.19 13.69 19.79
N PRO A 116 8.54 14.35 18.66
CA PRO A 116 9.70 15.26 18.58
C PRO A 116 9.54 16.63 19.27
N LEU A 117 8.33 17.07 19.66
CA LEU A 117 8.15 18.42 20.22
C LEU A 117 8.36 18.47 21.74
N GLU A 118 7.85 17.48 22.47
CA GLU A 118 7.88 17.47 23.95
C GLU A 118 9.29 17.26 24.51
N MET A 119 10.17 16.59 23.76
CA MET A 119 11.57 16.35 24.16
C MET A 119 12.54 17.49 23.74
N ARG A 120 12.05 18.53 23.05
CA ARG A 120 12.88 19.66 22.55
C ARG A 120 12.64 20.99 23.27
N LEU A 121 11.75 21.03 24.27
CA LEU A 121 11.59 22.21 25.13
C LEU A 121 12.56 22.09 26.32
N PRO A 122 13.49 23.05 26.52
CA PRO A 122 14.23 23.13 27.77
C PRO A 122 13.24 23.42 28.92
N ALA A 123 13.48 22.78 30.08
CA ALA A 123 12.73 23.00 31.32
C ALA A 123 12.84 24.46 31.81
#